data_AF-A0A0G1URY5-F1
#
_entry.id   AF-A0A0G1URY5-F1
#
_cell.length_a   1.000
_cell.length_b   1.000
_cell.length_c   1.000
_cell.angle_alpha   90.00
_cell.angle_beta   90.00
_cell.angle_gamma   90.00
#
_symmetry.space_group_name_H-M   'P 1'
#
loop_
_entity.id
_entity.type
_entity.pdbx_description
1 polymer ?
#
loop_
_entity_poly.entity_id
_entity_poly.type
_entity_poly.pdbx_seq_one_letter_code
_entity_poly.pdbx_strand_id
1 'polypeptide(L)'
;MRREAKALNFGILYGMGPLGFARSAGVNREQARQFIDKYLEEFSGVAAYIEKTKQQARDYGYVTTAYGRRRELPEINSGIPQLVAQAERMAVNAPAQGTAADIIKLAMVKIFAHLEENYCSDQARLLLQVHDELVLEVKTDLSEQIGRETKEIMENIWPVEIKIATEEKIGDNWAELRTVMN
;
A
#
# COMPACT_ATOMS: atom_id res chain seq x y z
N MET A 1 -11.37 13.95 12.33
CA MET A 1 -10.74 14.79 11.29
C MET A 1 -9.63 14.10 10.48
N ARG A 2 -8.40 13.84 10.99
CA ARG A 2 -7.31 13.22 10.18
C ARG A 2 -7.63 11.81 9.67
N ARG A 3 -8.28 10.98 10.50
CA ARG A 3 -8.66 9.60 10.14
C ARG A 3 -9.79 9.56 9.10
N GLU A 4 -10.74 10.49 9.15
CA GLU A 4 -11.84 10.61 8.18
C GLU A 4 -11.32 11.12 6.84
N ALA A 5 -10.52 12.19 6.82
CA ALA A 5 -9.89 12.68 5.60
C ALA A 5 -9.00 11.60 4.93
N LYS A 6 -8.27 10.82 5.75
CA LYS A 6 -7.50 9.66 5.28
C LYS A 6 -8.42 8.62 4.64
N ALA A 7 -9.49 8.22 5.31
CA ALA A 7 -10.45 7.24 4.81
C ALA A 7 -11.14 7.68 3.51
N LEU A 8 -11.42 8.98 3.35
CA LEU A 8 -12.04 9.54 2.15
C LEU A 8 -11.05 9.60 0.98
N ASN A 9 -9.82 10.06 1.19
CA ASN A 9 -8.78 10.05 0.15
C ASN A 9 -8.48 8.62 -0.34
N PHE A 10 -8.30 7.67 0.59
CA PHE A 10 -8.10 6.28 0.20
C PHE A 10 -9.36 5.69 -0.44
N GLY A 11 -10.55 6.06 0.01
CA GLY A 11 -11.80 5.64 -0.62
C GLY A 11 -11.83 5.99 -2.10
N ILE A 12 -11.55 7.24 -2.46
CA ILE A 12 -11.57 7.69 -3.86
C ILE A 12 -10.47 6.99 -4.68
N LEU A 13 -9.25 6.93 -4.16
CA LEU A 13 -8.12 6.21 -4.78
C LEU A 13 -8.46 4.74 -5.06
N TYR A 14 -9.29 4.12 -4.20
CA TYR A 14 -9.67 2.72 -4.30
C TYR A 14 -11.03 2.45 -4.96
N GLY A 15 -11.53 3.42 -5.74
CA GLY A 15 -12.75 3.26 -6.55
C GLY A 15 -14.04 3.25 -5.72
N MET A 16 -14.05 3.90 -4.56
CA MET A 16 -15.27 4.11 -3.78
C MET A 16 -16.24 5.00 -4.56
N GLY A 17 -17.41 4.45 -4.88
CA GLY A 17 -18.47 5.23 -5.54
C GLY A 17 -19.12 6.26 -4.60
N PRO A 18 -19.91 7.21 -5.14
CA PRO A 18 -20.56 8.28 -4.37
C PRO A 18 -21.40 7.80 -3.18
N LEU A 19 -22.03 6.63 -3.28
CA LEU A 19 -22.80 6.02 -2.19
C LEU A 19 -21.94 5.56 -1.02
N GLY A 20 -20.74 5.02 -1.30
CA GLY A 20 -19.80 4.61 -0.26
C GLY A 20 -19.21 5.84 0.42
N PHE A 21 -18.82 6.83 -0.38
CA PHE A 21 -18.26 8.09 0.11
C PHE A 21 -19.27 8.83 0.99
N ALA A 22 -20.52 8.97 0.55
CA ALA A 22 -21.60 9.61 1.31
C ALA A 22 -21.74 9.00 2.73
N ARG A 23 -21.72 7.66 2.84
CA ARG A 23 -21.80 6.97 4.14
C ARG A 23 -20.57 7.21 5.00
N SER A 24 -19.37 7.13 4.43
CA SER A 24 -18.12 7.31 5.18
C SER A 24 -17.88 8.76 5.61
N ALA A 25 -18.31 9.74 4.80
CA ALA A 25 -18.17 11.16 5.07
C ALA A 25 -19.32 11.77 5.88
N GLY A 26 -20.46 11.06 5.99
CA GLY A 26 -21.67 11.62 6.60
C GLY A 26 -22.30 12.76 5.77
N VAL A 27 -22.13 12.74 4.45
CA VAL A 27 -22.67 13.76 3.52
C VAL A 27 -23.73 13.15 2.61
N ASN A 28 -24.53 14.00 1.94
CA ASN A 28 -25.50 13.48 0.98
C ASN A 28 -24.83 13.00 -0.32
N ARG A 29 -25.56 12.23 -1.13
CA ARG A 29 -25.03 11.63 -2.38
C ARG A 29 -24.57 12.68 -3.40
N GLU A 30 -25.23 13.82 -3.47
CA GLU A 30 -24.88 14.88 -4.43
C GLU A 30 -23.57 15.56 -4.05
N GLN A 31 -23.40 15.91 -2.78
CA GLN A 31 -22.16 16.44 -2.22
C GLN A 31 -21.00 15.45 -2.40
N ALA A 32 -21.24 14.17 -2.15
CA ALA A 32 -20.26 13.12 -2.40
C ALA A 32 -19.83 13.06 -3.87
N ARG A 33 -20.79 13.15 -4.80
CA ARG A 33 -20.49 13.16 -6.24
C ARG A 33 -19.68 14.39 -6.62
N GLN A 34 -20.11 15.58 -6.23
CA GLN A 34 -19.40 16.84 -6.51
C GLN A 34 -17.95 16.81 -5.98
N PHE A 35 -17.75 16.23 -4.79
CA PHE A 35 -16.41 16.09 -4.22
C PHE A 35 -15.54 15.14 -5.02
N ILE A 36 -16.06 13.97 -5.39
CA ILE A 36 -15.34 12.98 -6.22
C ILE A 36 -14.98 13.59 -7.58
N ASP A 37 -15.94 14.24 -8.23
CA ASP A 37 -15.75 14.86 -9.55
C ASP A 37 -14.64 15.91 -9.48
N LYS A 38 -14.71 16.83 -8.50
CA LYS A 38 -13.68 17.85 -8.28
C LYS A 38 -12.31 17.25 -7.97
N TYR A 39 -12.26 16.20 -7.15
CA TYR A 39 -11.01 15.51 -6.84
C TYR A 39 -10.39 14.90 -8.10
N LEU A 40 -11.17 14.22 -8.93
CA LEU A 40 -10.68 13.59 -10.16
C LEU A 40 -10.31 14.61 -11.24
N GLU A 41 -10.93 15.79 -11.23
CA GLU A 41 -10.53 16.94 -12.06
C GLU A 41 -9.18 17.49 -11.63
N GLU A 42 -8.99 17.72 -10.33
CA GLU A 42 -7.73 18.23 -9.76
C GLU A 42 -6.58 17.23 -9.91
N PHE A 43 -6.86 15.94 -9.69
CA PHE A 43 -5.90 14.84 -9.81
C PHE A 43 -6.12 14.04 -11.11
N SER A 44 -6.05 14.73 -12.25
CA SER A 44 -6.31 14.16 -13.58
C SER A 44 -5.46 12.92 -13.91
N GLY A 45 -4.23 12.83 -13.40
CA GLY A 45 -3.37 11.64 -13.53
C GLY A 45 -3.96 10.40 -12.84
N VAL A 46 -4.61 10.58 -11.69
CA VAL A 46 -5.31 9.49 -10.97
C VAL A 46 -6.54 9.05 -11.76
N ALA A 47 -7.33 9.99 -12.28
CA ALA A 47 -8.47 9.69 -13.14
C ALA A 47 -8.05 8.89 -14.39
N ALA A 48 -6.99 9.33 -15.07
CA ALA A 48 -6.44 8.64 -16.24
C ALA A 48 -5.95 7.23 -15.90
N TYR A 49 -5.29 7.06 -14.75
CA TYR A 49 -4.85 5.75 -14.27
C TYR A 49 -6.02 4.79 -13.99
N ILE A 50 -7.07 5.27 -13.30
CA ILE A 50 -8.26 4.46 -12.99
C ILE A 50 -8.91 3.96 -14.28
N GLU A 51 -9.19 4.86 -15.22
CA GLU A 51 -9.86 4.49 -16.47
C GLU A 51 -8.99 3.57 -17.34
N LYS A 52 -7.69 3.84 -17.44
CA LYS A 52 -6.75 2.95 -18.13
C LYS A 52 -6.74 1.55 -17.53
N THR A 53 -6.74 1.45 -16.20
CA THR A 53 -6.68 0.16 -15.50
C THR A 53 -7.97 -0.64 -15.68
N LYS A 54 -9.13 0.02 -15.63
CA LYS A 54 -10.42 -0.61 -15.96
C LYS A 54 -10.46 -1.10 -17.41
N GLN A 55 -9.96 -0.30 -18.35
CA GLN A 55 -9.91 -0.69 -19.75
C GLN A 55 -9.01 -1.91 -19.96
N GLN A 56 -7.81 -1.92 -19.39
CA GLN A 56 -6.92 -3.08 -19.40
C GLN A 56 -7.60 -4.33 -18.83
N ALA A 57 -8.33 -4.21 -17.72
CA ALA A 57 -9.05 -5.32 -17.14
C ALA A 57 -10.12 -5.87 -18.09
N ARG A 58 -10.88 -5.01 -18.78
CA ARG A 58 -11.89 -5.43 -19.77
C ARG A 58 -11.26 -6.10 -20.99
N ASP A 59 -10.16 -5.55 -21.49
CA ASP A 59 -9.48 -6.04 -22.70
C ASP A 59 -8.81 -7.40 -22.47
N TYR A 60 -8.16 -7.58 -21.32
CA TYR A 60 -7.33 -8.77 -21.05
C TYR A 60 -7.96 -9.77 -20.07
N GLY A 61 -8.96 -9.37 -19.30
CA GLY A 61 -9.53 -10.18 -18.22
C GLY A 61 -8.71 -10.19 -16.93
N TYR A 62 -7.59 -9.44 -16.87
CA TYR A 62 -6.73 -9.36 -15.70
C TYR A 62 -6.01 -8.01 -15.60
N VAL A 63 -5.42 -7.74 -14.43
CA VAL A 63 -4.48 -6.64 -14.19
C VAL A 63 -3.19 -7.15 -13.58
N THR A 64 -2.11 -6.36 -13.61
CA THR A 64 -0.80 -6.77 -13.08
C THR A 64 -0.21 -5.75 -12.11
N THR A 65 0.58 -6.22 -11.15
CA THR A 65 1.48 -5.35 -10.36
C THR A 65 2.62 -4.83 -11.23
N ALA A 66 3.42 -3.87 -10.71
CA ALA A 66 4.61 -3.38 -11.39
C ALA A 66 5.66 -4.48 -11.65
N TYR A 67 5.64 -5.56 -10.84
CA TYR A 67 6.49 -6.74 -11.02
C TYR A 67 5.85 -7.82 -11.89
N GLY A 68 4.70 -7.54 -12.53
CA GLY A 68 4.05 -8.45 -13.47
C GLY A 68 3.18 -9.54 -12.84
N ARG A 69 3.03 -9.57 -11.51
CA ARG A 69 2.14 -10.53 -10.84
C ARG A 69 0.69 -10.22 -11.19
N ARG A 70 -0.05 -11.23 -11.65
CA ARG A 70 -1.40 -11.06 -12.20
C ARG A 70 -2.49 -11.23 -11.16
N ARG A 71 -3.59 -10.51 -11.38
CA ARG A 71 -4.89 -10.73 -10.73
C ARG A 71 -5.94 -10.92 -11.81
N GLU A 72 -6.44 -12.14 -11.92
CA GLU A 72 -7.55 -12.50 -12.81
C GLU A 72 -8.87 -11.87 -12.33
N LEU A 73 -9.68 -11.43 -13.28
CA LEU A 73 -10.95 -10.72 -13.06
C LEU A 73 -12.03 -11.31 -13.98
N PRO A 74 -12.46 -12.56 -13.77
CA PRO A 74 -13.39 -13.24 -14.67
C PRO A 74 -14.73 -12.49 -14.86
N GLU A 75 -15.13 -11.74 -13.84
CA GLU A 75 -16.40 -11.00 -13.82
C GLU A 75 -16.37 -9.63 -14.52
N ILE A 76 -15.22 -9.19 -15.04
CA ILE A 76 -15.06 -7.84 -15.61
C ILE A 76 -15.92 -7.62 -16.87
N ASN A 77 -16.25 -8.69 -17.59
CA ASN A 77 -17.10 -8.68 -18.78
C ASN A 77 -18.44 -9.38 -18.53
N SER A 78 -18.85 -9.52 -17.26
CA SER A 78 -20.12 -10.14 -16.88
C SER A 78 -21.32 -9.31 -17.36
N GLY A 79 -22.42 -9.98 -17.70
CA GLY A 79 -23.69 -9.30 -18.01
C GLY A 79 -24.38 -8.69 -16.77
N ILE A 80 -23.87 -8.96 -15.56
CA ILE A 80 -24.44 -8.49 -14.30
C ILE A 80 -23.69 -7.22 -13.86
N PRO A 81 -24.33 -6.02 -13.87
CA PRO A 81 -23.64 -4.75 -13.61
C PRO A 81 -22.96 -4.67 -12.24
N GLN A 82 -23.51 -5.36 -11.23
CA GLN A 82 -22.93 -5.39 -9.89
C GLN A 82 -21.60 -6.16 -9.85
N LEU A 83 -21.47 -7.24 -10.61
CA LEU A 83 -20.25 -8.04 -10.71
C LEU A 83 -19.16 -7.27 -11.45
N VAL A 84 -19.51 -6.61 -12.56
CA VAL A 84 -18.60 -5.73 -13.29
C VAL A 84 -18.09 -4.61 -12.39
N ALA A 85 -18.99 -3.91 -11.67
CA ALA A 85 -18.59 -2.83 -10.77
C ALA A 85 -17.66 -3.32 -9.65
N GLN A 86 -17.84 -4.56 -9.16
CA GLN A 86 -16.92 -5.16 -8.19
C GLN A 86 -15.57 -5.51 -8.83
N ALA A 87 -15.56 -6.07 -10.03
CA ALA A 87 -14.37 -6.38 -10.79
C ALA A 87 -13.54 -5.13 -11.09
N GLU A 88 -14.18 -4.01 -11.47
CA GLU A 88 -13.52 -2.73 -11.70
C GLU A 88 -12.86 -2.18 -10.43
N ARG A 89 -13.53 -2.28 -9.27
CA ARG A 89 -12.92 -1.90 -7.99
C ARG A 89 -11.68 -2.75 -7.68
N MET A 90 -11.77 -4.06 -7.92
CA MET A 90 -10.62 -4.96 -7.77
C MET A 90 -9.50 -4.62 -8.75
N ALA A 91 -9.84 -4.29 -10.00
CA ALA A 91 -8.90 -3.92 -11.05
C ALA A 91 -8.08 -2.70 -10.67
N VAL A 92 -8.72 -1.65 -10.15
CA VAL A 92 -8.04 -0.42 -9.73
C VAL A 92 -7.14 -0.66 -8.52
N ASN A 93 -7.59 -1.48 -7.55
CA ASN A 93 -6.90 -1.66 -6.28
C ASN A 93 -5.73 -2.65 -6.35
N ALA A 94 -5.88 -3.73 -7.12
CA ALA A 94 -4.95 -4.84 -7.11
C ALA A 94 -3.53 -4.46 -7.58
N PRO A 95 -3.32 -3.63 -8.61
CA PRO A 95 -1.98 -3.22 -9.02
C PRO A 95 -1.26 -2.42 -7.93
N ALA A 96 -1.93 -1.43 -7.32
CA ALA A 96 -1.33 -0.57 -6.31
C ALA A 96 -1.00 -1.34 -5.03
N GLN A 97 -2.00 -2.03 -4.45
CA GLN A 97 -1.80 -2.82 -3.23
C GLN A 97 -0.86 -4.02 -3.46
N GLY A 98 -0.97 -4.64 -4.63
CA GLY A 98 -0.12 -5.75 -5.00
C GLY A 98 1.33 -5.32 -5.16
N THR A 99 1.59 -4.17 -5.79
CA THR A 99 2.95 -3.63 -5.91
C THR A 99 3.52 -3.26 -4.54
N ALA A 100 2.73 -2.65 -3.65
CA ALA A 100 3.14 -2.41 -2.27
C ALA A 100 3.51 -3.72 -1.53
N ALA A 101 2.72 -4.78 -1.71
CA ALA A 101 3.01 -6.08 -1.16
C ALA A 101 4.26 -6.75 -1.77
N ASP A 102 4.54 -6.49 -3.05
CA ASP A 102 5.75 -6.98 -3.71
C ASP A 102 6.99 -6.26 -3.15
N ILE A 103 6.93 -4.93 -2.98
CA ILE A 103 8.00 -4.10 -2.41
C ILE A 103 8.36 -4.54 -1.00
N ILE A 104 7.38 -4.68 -0.10
CA ILE A 104 7.65 -5.07 1.28
C ILE A 104 8.24 -6.49 1.36
N LYS A 105 7.80 -7.41 0.49
CA LYS A 105 8.37 -8.76 0.41
C LYS A 105 9.81 -8.77 -0.09
N LEU A 106 10.15 -7.93 -1.07
CA LEU A 106 11.53 -7.76 -1.51
C LEU A 106 12.39 -7.21 -0.38
N ALA A 107 11.87 -6.24 0.39
CA ALA A 107 12.56 -5.71 1.56
C ALA A 107 12.77 -6.81 2.61
N MET A 108 11.74 -7.61 2.92
CA MET A 108 11.85 -8.74 3.85
C MET A 108 12.95 -9.71 3.44
N VAL A 109 13.02 -10.12 2.17
CA VAL A 109 14.05 -11.05 1.69
C VAL A 109 15.44 -10.43 1.82
N LYS A 110 15.60 -9.15 1.43
CA LYS A 110 16.89 -8.47 1.48
C LYS A 110 17.36 -8.23 2.92
N ILE A 111 16.46 -7.83 3.82
CA ILE A 111 16.74 -7.69 5.25
C ILE A 111 17.10 -9.04 5.86
N PHE A 112 16.33 -10.08 5.56
CA PHE A 112 16.61 -11.42 6.08
C PHE A 112 18.01 -11.90 5.67
N ALA A 113 18.37 -11.77 4.40
CA ALA A 113 19.72 -12.12 3.93
C ALA A 113 20.80 -11.27 4.62
N HIS A 114 20.59 -9.95 4.72
CA HIS A 114 21.52 -9.05 5.42
C HIS A 114 21.73 -9.44 6.88
N LEU A 115 20.66 -9.83 7.59
CA LEU A 115 20.75 -10.26 8.98
C LEU A 115 21.53 -11.57 9.11
N GLU A 116 21.25 -12.57 8.28
CA GLU A 116 21.95 -13.88 8.30
C GLU A 116 23.44 -13.77 7.93
N GLU A 117 23.80 -12.80 7.10
CA GLU A 117 25.19 -12.58 6.68
C GLU A 117 26.04 -11.85 7.73
N ASN A 118 25.43 -10.94 8.51
CA ASN A 118 26.17 -10.00 9.36
C ASN A 118 25.96 -10.22 10.87
N TYR A 119 24.93 -10.97 11.27
CA TYR A 119 24.55 -11.14 12.68
C TYR A 119 24.19 -12.59 13.01
N CYS A 120 24.33 -12.96 14.27
CA CYS A 120 23.82 -14.22 14.78
C CYS A 120 22.31 -14.13 15.04
N SER A 121 21.60 -15.25 14.94
CA SER A 121 20.15 -15.32 15.18
C SER A 121 19.71 -14.91 16.60
N ASP A 122 20.61 -14.96 17.58
CA ASP A 122 20.37 -14.46 18.94
C ASP A 122 20.58 -12.94 19.08
N GLN A 123 21.20 -12.31 18.09
CA GLN A 123 21.44 -10.86 18.04
C GLN A 123 20.32 -10.11 17.32
N ALA A 124 19.79 -10.69 16.23
CA ALA A 124 18.74 -10.06 15.45
C ALA A 124 17.91 -11.08 14.67
N ARG A 125 16.59 -10.85 14.60
CA ARG A 125 15.68 -11.64 13.77
C ARG A 125 14.50 -10.82 13.29
N LEU A 126 14.10 -11.04 12.04
CA LEU A 126 12.83 -10.55 11.53
C LEU A 126 11.68 -11.38 12.13
N LEU A 127 10.80 -10.75 12.90
CA LEU A 127 9.73 -11.43 13.62
C LEU A 127 8.41 -11.46 12.85
N LEU A 128 7.97 -10.30 12.37
CA LEU A 128 6.63 -10.14 11.82
C LEU A 128 6.60 -9.05 10.76
N GLN A 129 5.67 -9.19 9.82
CA GLN A 129 5.28 -8.14 8.90
C GLN A 129 3.82 -7.76 9.17
N VAL A 130 3.56 -6.47 9.39
CA VAL A 130 2.22 -5.92 9.63
C VAL A 130 1.95 -4.84 8.60
N HIS A 131 1.27 -5.20 7.52
CA HIS A 131 1.01 -4.32 6.37
C HIS A 131 2.30 -3.72 5.77
N ASP A 132 2.63 -2.48 6.07
CA ASP A 132 3.83 -1.76 5.61
C ASP A 132 4.95 -1.73 6.66
N GLU A 133 4.75 -2.36 7.82
CA GLU A 133 5.70 -2.42 8.93
C GLU A 133 6.44 -3.76 9.00
N LEU A 134 7.75 -3.72 9.26
CA LEU A 134 8.57 -4.88 9.59
C LEU A 134 9.01 -4.77 11.05
N VAL A 135 8.67 -5.78 11.84
CA VAL A 135 9.01 -5.88 13.25
C VAL A 135 10.20 -6.81 13.40
N LEU A 136 11.28 -6.30 13.98
CA LEU A 136 12.49 -7.05 14.28
C LEU A 136 12.64 -7.15 15.80
N GLU A 137 13.21 -8.25 16.26
CA GLU A 137 13.74 -8.36 17.61
C GLU A 137 15.26 -8.35 17.52
N VAL A 138 15.87 -7.48 18.32
CA VAL A 138 17.29 -7.15 18.24
C VAL A 138 17.84 -6.99 19.65
N LYS A 139 19.10 -7.35 19.87
CA LYS A 139 19.79 -7.01 21.11
C LYS A 139 19.88 -5.49 21.26
N THR A 140 19.68 -5.02 22.48
CA THR A 140 19.55 -3.60 22.79
C THR A 140 20.73 -2.76 22.31
N ASP A 141 21.95 -3.29 22.45
CA ASP A 141 23.21 -2.64 22.05
C ASP A 141 23.39 -2.53 20.52
N LEU A 142 22.64 -3.32 19.74
CA LEU A 142 22.67 -3.30 18.27
C LEU A 142 21.45 -2.61 17.65
N SER A 143 20.45 -2.26 18.46
CA SER A 143 19.13 -1.82 17.98
C SER A 143 19.19 -0.64 17.01
N GLU A 144 19.93 0.42 17.34
CA GLU A 144 20.05 1.60 16.48
C GLU A 144 20.88 1.34 15.21
N GLN A 145 21.86 0.45 15.27
CA GLN A 145 22.64 0.09 14.08
C GLN A 145 21.77 -0.69 13.10
N ILE A 146 21.13 -1.76 13.58
CA ILE A 146 20.31 -2.65 12.75
C ILE A 146 19.07 -1.91 12.24
N GLY A 147 18.49 -1.03 13.05
CA GLY A 147 17.37 -0.20 12.64
C GLY A 147 17.72 0.74 11.47
N ARG A 148 18.89 1.41 11.52
CA ARG A 148 19.40 2.22 10.40
C ARG A 148 19.66 1.40 9.14
N GLU A 149 20.34 0.25 9.26
CA GLU A 149 20.62 -0.64 8.13
C GLU A 149 19.32 -1.15 7.47
N THR A 150 18.34 -1.53 8.30
CA THR A 150 17.01 -1.96 7.85
C THR A 150 16.27 -0.84 7.13
N LYS A 151 16.29 0.36 7.70
CA LYS A 151 15.71 1.56 7.08
C LYS A 151 16.33 1.83 5.73
N GLU A 152 17.66 1.84 5.62
CA GLU A 152 18.36 2.05 4.35
C GLU A 152 17.99 0.99 3.30
N ILE A 153 17.86 -0.27 3.70
CA ILE A 153 17.41 -1.33 2.79
C ILE A 153 15.98 -1.05 2.28
N MET A 154 15.05 -0.68 3.17
CA MET A 154 13.66 -0.40 2.81
C MET A 154 13.53 0.83 1.91
N GLU A 155 14.22 1.92 2.21
CA GLU A 155 14.14 3.16 1.43
C GLU A 155 14.69 3.00 -0.01
N ASN A 156 15.59 2.03 -0.23
CA ASN A 156 16.26 1.80 -1.50
C ASN A 156 15.81 0.50 -2.22
N ILE A 157 14.76 -0.16 -1.75
CA ILE A 157 14.37 -1.48 -2.28
C ILE A 157 13.79 -1.41 -3.71
N TRP A 158 13.19 -0.29 -4.09
CA TRP A 158 12.52 -0.11 -5.36
C TRP A 158 13.03 1.17 -6.06
N PRO A 159 13.55 1.09 -7.30
CA PRO A 159 14.07 2.25 -8.01
C PRO A 159 12.92 3.11 -8.55
N VAL A 160 12.39 3.97 -7.69
CA VAL A 160 11.35 4.95 -8.02
C VAL A 160 11.88 6.38 -7.89
N GLU A 161 11.32 7.28 -8.68
CA GLU A 161 11.67 8.71 -8.65
C GLU A 161 11.31 9.39 -7.31
N ILE A 162 10.31 8.85 -6.62
CA ILE A 162 9.89 9.32 -5.29
C ILE A 162 10.58 8.52 -4.20
N LYS A 163 11.12 9.21 -3.18
CA LYS A 163 11.72 8.52 -2.04
C LYS A 163 10.65 7.75 -1.27
N ILE A 164 10.88 6.46 -1.03
CA ILE A 164 10.13 5.68 -0.04
C ILE A 164 10.67 6.10 1.32
N ALA A 165 9.89 6.87 2.08
CA ALA A 165 10.28 7.29 3.42
C ALA A 165 9.93 6.18 4.42
N THR A 166 10.90 5.79 5.25
CA THR A 166 10.70 4.78 6.30
C THR A 166 10.94 5.39 7.67
N GLU A 167 10.00 5.18 8.60
CA GLU A 167 10.12 5.60 9.99
C GLU A 167 10.69 4.45 10.83
N GLU A 168 11.78 4.70 11.54
CA GLU A 168 12.40 3.75 12.46
C GLU A 168 11.89 4.00 13.88
N LYS A 169 11.48 2.93 14.56
CA LYS A 169 11.09 2.99 15.97
C LYS A 169 11.68 1.83 16.75
N ILE A 170 12.07 2.10 18.00
CA ILE A 170 12.72 1.14 18.91
C ILE A 170 11.99 1.19 20.25
N GLY A 171 11.84 0.05 20.92
CA GLY A 171 11.28 -0.02 22.27
C GLY A 171 11.35 -1.45 22.82
N ASP A 172 11.14 -1.59 24.13
CA ASP A 172 11.20 -2.88 24.81
C ASP A 172 9.98 -3.78 24.50
N ASN A 173 8.91 -3.16 24.01
CA ASN A 173 7.72 -3.84 23.54
C ASN A 173 7.04 -3.03 22.42
N TRP A 174 6.18 -3.71 21.66
CA TRP A 174 5.57 -3.15 20.46
C TRP A 174 4.61 -1.98 20.74
N ALA A 175 4.04 -1.90 21.95
CA ALA A 175 3.14 -0.82 22.33
C ALA A 175 3.88 0.47 22.71
N GLU A 176 5.14 0.38 23.15
CA GLU A 176 5.94 1.48 23.70
C GLU A 176 7.14 1.82 22.81
N LEU A 177 6.94 1.79 21.49
CA LEU A 177 7.96 2.18 20.51
C LEU A 177 8.18 3.70 20.50
N ARG A 178 9.44 4.13 20.61
CA ARG A 178 9.88 5.52 20.38
C ARG A 178 10.45 5.69 18.99
N THR A 179 10.08 6.78 18.31
CA THR A 179 10.70 7.17 17.05
C THR A 179 12.17 7.52 17.28
N VAL A 180 13.05 6.95 16.47
CA VAL A 180 14.47 7.33 16.45
C VAL A 180 14.57 8.62 15.66
N MET A 181 14.89 9.73 16.34
CA MET A 181 15.12 11.01 15.68
C MET A 181 16.53 11.00 15.09
N ASN A 182 16.63 11.14 13.77
CA ASN A 182 17.88 11.43 13.07
C ASN A 182 18.27 12.90 13.25
#